data_AF-A0A497F1W9-F1
#
_entry.id   AF-A0A497F1W9-F1
#
_cell.length_a   1.000
_cell.length_b   1.000
_cell.length_c   1.000
_cell.angle_alpha   90.00
_cell.angle_beta   90.00
_cell.angle_gamma   90.00
#
_symmetry.space_group_name_H-M   'P 1'
#
loop_
_entity.id
_entity.type
_entity.pdbx_description
1 polymer ?
#
loop_
_entity_poly.entity_id
_entity_poly.type
_entity_poly.pdbx_seq_one_letter_code
_entity_poly.pdbx_strand_id
1 'polypeptide(L)'
;YASGNLDLLSRSGPTAPSKYKILVAKIKPLYEVTELETATYCKVNNLKYVESKCPYAEKAPTIALKDVVNNIEKIRPGFKLHLIRSFNRKIKPAIKSFYAQLEGELKFCKICGYPTNATYCAFCRLKRRIL
;
A
#
# COMPACT_ATOMS: atom_id res chain seq x y z
N TYR A 1 9.69 -2.90 1.23
CA TYR A 1 10.51 -3.75 0.34
C TYR A 1 11.95 -3.28 0.34
N ALA A 2 12.29 -2.09 -0.17
CA ALA A 2 13.68 -1.60 -0.20
C ALA A 2 14.29 -1.27 1.18
N SER A 3 13.48 -0.87 2.16
CA SER A 3 13.94 -0.48 3.50
C SER A 3 13.95 -1.62 4.53
N GLY A 4 13.63 -2.85 4.15
CA GLY A 4 13.60 -4.00 5.08
C GLY A 4 12.55 -3.92 6.21
N ASN A 5 11.63 -2.96 6.19
CA ASN A 5 10.63 -2.81 7.26
C ASN A 5 9.58 -3.92 7.20
N LEU A 6 9.74 -4.92 8.07
CA LEU A 6 8.91 -6.12 8.14
C LEU A 6 7.50 -5.85 8.70
N ASP A 7 7.33 -4.88 9.61
CA ASP A 7 6.01 -4.49 10.11
C ASP A 7 5.10 -3.99 8.97
N LEU A 8 5.62 -3.12 8.10
CA LEU A 8 4.88 -2.65 6.93
C LEU A 8 4.52 -3.80 5.96
N LEU A 9 5.42 -4.76 5.79
CA LEU A 9 5.17 -5.94 4.94
C LEU A 9 4.07 -6.82 5.52
N SER A 10 4.04 -7.00 6.85
CA SER A 10 3.01 -7.80 7.53
C SER A 10 1.59 -7.23 7.35
N ARG A 11 1.48 -5.90 7.22
CA ARG A 11 0.20 -5.16 7.06
C ARG A 11 -0.20 -4.95 5.61
N SER A 12 0.72 -5.18 4.67
CA SER A 12 0.46 -5.00 3.23
C SER A 12 -0.50 -6.08 2.68
N GLY A 13 -1.29 -5.74 1.67
CA GLY A 13 -2.20 -6.71 1.03
C GLY A 13 -3.40 -6.06 0.32
N PRO A 14 -4.30 -6.89 -0.21
CA PRO A 14 -5.50 -6.46 -0.94
C PRO A 14 -6.60 -5.94 0.00
N THR A 15 -6.65 -6.42 1.25
CA THR A 15 -7.68 -6.09 2.21
C THR A 15 -7.07 -5.60 3.53
N ALA A 16 -7.72 -4.60 4.11
CA ALA A 16 -7.47 -4.11 5.47
C ALA A 16 -8.83 -4.06 6.18
N PRO A 17 -9.11 -4.98 7.12
CA PRO A 17 -10.40 -5.01 7.81
C PRO A 17 -10.59 -3.77 8.68
N SER A 18 -11.86 -3.44 8.93
CA SER A 18 -12.21 -2.41 9.89
C SER A 18 -11.67 -2.79 11.27
N LYS A 19 -11.10 -1.81 11.98
CA LYS A 19 -10.67 -1.98 13.36
C LYS A 19 -11.24 -0.86 14.23
N TYR A 20 -11.61 -1.20 15.46
CA TYR A 20 -11.99 -0.24 16.51
C TYR A 20 -13.17 0.69 16.18
N LYS A 21 -14.10 0.25 15.31
CA LYS A 21 -15.30 0.99 14.85
C LYS A 21 -15.05 2.33 14.12
N ILE A 22 -13.84 2.90 14.19
CA ILE A 22 -13.46 4.20 13.62
C ILE A 22 -12.62 4.04 12.34
N LEU A 23 -11.83 2.97 12.21
CA LEU A 23 -11.06 2.72 11.00
C LEU A 23 -11.91 1.96 10.00
N VAL A 24 -12.35 2.66 8.95
CA VAL A 24 -13.08 2.03 7.84
C VAL A 24 -12.23 0.97 7.15
N ALA A 25 -12.89 -0.12 6.76
CA ALA A 25 -12.26 -1.17 5.97
C ALA A 25 -11.81 -0.62 4.62
N LYS A 26 -10.68 -1.12 4.12
CA LYS A 26 -10.16 -0.79 2.78
C LYS A 26 -9.95 -2.06 1.98
N ILE A 27 -10.39 -2.03 0.74
CA ILE A 27 -10.15 -3.10 -0.24
C ILE A 27 -9.48 -2.51 -1.48
N LYS A 28 -8.66 -3.31 -2.15
CA LYS A 28 -8.01 -2.98 -3.43
C LYS A 28 -8.53 -3.95 -4.49
N PRO A 29 -9.64 -3.65 -5.18
CA PRO A 29 -10.22 -4.57 -6.16
C PRO A 29 -9.25 -4.89 -7.31
N LEU A 30 -8.45 -3.91 -7.74
CA LEU A 30 -7.48 -4.05 -8.82
C LEU A 30 -6.12 -4.60 -8.36
N TYR A 31 -6.03 -5.25 -7.19
CA TYR A 31 -4.75 -5.69 -6.62
C TYR A 31 -3.99 -6.69 -7.50
N GLU A 32 -4.70 -7.50 -8.27
CA GLU A 32 -4.14 -8.50 -9.18
C GLU A 32 -4.14 -8.05 -10.65
N VAL A 33 -4.56 -6.81 -10.94
CA VAL A 33 -4.65 -6.25 -12.29
C VAL A 33 -3.46 -5.33 -12.52
N THR A 34 -2.81 -5.46 -13.67
CA THR A 34 -1.67 -4.63 -14.07
C THR A 34 -2.10 -3.23 -14.51
N GLU A 35 -1.13 -2.31 -14.51
CA GLU A 35 -1.35 -0.95 -15.04
C GLU A 35 -1.69 -0.98 -16.53
N LEU A 36 -1.11 -1.92 -17.28
CA LEU A 36 -1.39 -2.10 -18.71
C LEU A 36 -2.85 -2.55 -18.93
N GLU A 37 -3.31 -3.57 -18.20
CA GLU A 37 -4.70 -4.03 -18.27
C GLU A 37 -5.68 -2.94 -17.87
N THR A 38 -5.39 -2.21 -16.77
CA THR A 38 -6.24 -1.10 -16.30
C THR A 38 -6.31 0.03 -17.34
N ALA A 39 -5.18 0.44 -17.91
CA ALA A 39 -5.14 1.46 -18.96
C ALA A 39 -5.86 0.99 -20.24
N THR A 40 -5.73 -0.28 -20.59
CA THR A 40 -6.40 -0.87 -21.75
C THR A 40 -7.92 -0.90 -21.54
N TYR A 41 -8.37 -1.27 -20.35
CA TYR A 41 -9.79 -1.21 -19.98
C TYR A 41 -10.35 0.21 -20.12
N CYS A 42 -9.64 1.23 -19.62
CA CYS A 42 -10.05 2.61 -19.80
C CYS A 42 -10.18 3.00 -21.28
N LYS A 43 -9.20 2.61 -22.11
CA LYS A 43 -9.19 2.90 -23.56
C LYS A 43 -10.36 2.24 -24.29
N VAL A 44 -10.57 0.93 -24.08
CA VAL A 44 -11.64 0.17 -24.74
C VAL A 44 -13.02 0.69 -24.36
N ASN A 45 -13.18 1.17 -23.12
CA ASN A 45 -14.46 1.71 -22.62
C ASN A 45 -14.58 3.23 -22.77
N ASN A 46 -13.66 3.91 -23.47
CA ASN A 46 -13.64 5.36 -23.62
C ASN A 46 -13.74 6.15 -22.30
N LEU A 47 -13.12 5.62 -21.23
CA LEU A 47 -13.08 6.28 -19.93
C LEU A 47 -12.01 7.37 -19.94
N LYS A 48 -12.43 8.62 -19.72
CA LYS A 48 -11.51 9.76 -19.60
C LYS A 48 -10.79 9.70 -18.25
N TYR A 49 -9.47 9.85 -18.28
CA TYR A 49 -8.62 9.95 -17.09
C TYR A 49 -7.53 11.01 -17.28
N VAL A 50 -6.95 11.47 -16.18
CA VAL A 50 -5.86 12.45 -16.20
C VAL A 50 -4.55 11.73 -16.52
N GLU A 51 -3.92 12.08 -17.63
CA GLU A 51 -2.62 11.50 -18.03
C GLU A 51 -1.43 12.24 -17.40
N SER A 52 -1.62 13.49 -16.97
CA SER A 52 -0.57 14.30 -16.36
C SER A 52 -0.13 13.71 -15.03
N LYS A 53 1.19 13.58 -14.86
CA LYS A 53 1.80 13.13 -13.59
C LYS A 53 1.98 14.32 -12.64
N CYS A 54 2.00 14.05 -11.34
CA CYS A 54 2.34 15.06 -10.34
C CYS A 54 3.82 15.50 -10.52
N PRO A 55 4.14 16.81 -10.57
CA PRO A 55 5.51 17.30 -10.71
C PRO A 55 6.45 16.79 -9.60
N TYR A 56 5.92 16.61 -8.38
CA TYR A 56 6.69 16.08 -7.25
C TYR A 56 6.93 14.56 -7.31
N ALA A 57 6.29 13.85 -8.24
CA ALA A 57 6.41 12.40 -8.36
C ALA A 57 7.46 11.95 -9.40
N GLU A 58 8.03 12.85 -10.20
CA GLU A 58 8.93 12.50 -11.31
C GLU A 58 10.13 11.65 -10.88
N LYS A 59 10.68 11.92 -9.69
CA LYS A 59 11.85 11.24 -9.13
C LYS A 59 11.48 10.21 -8.07
N ALA A 60 10.22 9.75 -8.04
CA ALA A 60 9.78 8.79 -7.05
C ALA A 60 10.52 7.44 -7.24
N PRO A 61 11.13 6.85 -6.19
CA PRO A 61 11.83 5.57 -6.28
C PRO A 61 10.96 4.42 -6.80
N THR A 62 9.64 4.55 -6.62
CA THR A 62 8.65 3.61 -7.13
C THR A 62 8.63 3.51 -8.66
N ILE A 63 9.04 4.56 -9.38
CA ILE A 63 9.10 4.53 -10.85
C ILE A 63 10.20 3.57 -11.31
N ALA A 64 11.43 3.78 -10.82
CA ALA A 64 12.56 2.90 -11.13
C ALA A 64 12.29 1.44 -10.73
N LEU A 65 11.66 1.22 -9.56
CA LEU A 65 11.30 -0.14 -9.14
C LEU A 65 10.26 -0.79 -10.07
N LYS A 66 9.27 -0.03 -10.54
CA LYS A 66 8.29 -0.54 -11.52
C LYS A 66 8.98 -0.94 -12.82
N ASP A 67 9.93 -0.16 -13.30
CA ASP A 67 10.65 -0.45 -14.55
C ASP A 67 11.43 -1.76 -14.45
N VAL A 68 12.13 -1.99 -13.33
CA VAL A 68 12.81 -3.27 -13.07
C VAL A 68 11.83 -4.43 -13.08
N VAL A 69 10.71 -4.33 -12.34
CA VAL A 69 9.71 -5.39 -12.28
C VAL A 69 9.04 -5.61 -13.64
N ASN A 70 8.82 -4.56 -14.42
CA ASN A 70 8.28 -4.62 -15.77
C ASN A 70 9.24 -5.35 -16.73
N ASN A 71 10.55 -5.13 -16.59
CA ASN A 71 11.53 -5.85 -17.41
C ASN A 71 11.57 -7.35 -17.07
N ILE A 72 11.45 -7.71 -15.80
CA ILE A 72 11.33 -9.13 -15.41
C ILE A 72 10.05 -9.75 -15.98
N GLU A 73 8.92 -9.04 -15.93
CA GLU A 73 7.65 -9.50 -16.49
C GLU A 73 7.73 -9.77 -18.00
N LYS A 74 8.49 -8.96 -18.75
CA LYS A 74 8.73 -9.19 -20.20
C LYS A 74 9.50 -10.49 -20.45
N ILE A 75 10.45 -10.82 -19.58
CA ILE A 75 11.26 -12.05 -19.69
C ILE A 75 10.45 -13.27 -19.23
N ARG A 76 9.64 -13.10 -18.18
CA ARG A 76 8.83 -14.15 -17.57
C ARG A 76 7.40 -13.65 -17.34
N PRO A 77 6.48 -13.90 -18.29
CA PRO A 77 5.08 -13.54 -18.14
C PRO A 77 4.45 -14.17 -16.89
N GLY A 78 3.64 -13.39 -16.17
CA GLY A 78 3.00 -13.78 -14.92
C GLY A 78 3.87 -13.63 -13.68
N PHE A 79 5.10 -13.11 -13.79
CA PHE A 79 6.01 -12.92 -12.66
C PHE A 79 5.39 -12.04 -11.56
N LYS A 80 4.80 -10.90 -11.92
CA LYS A 80 4.14 -9.96 -10.98
C LYS A 80 3.04 -10.66 -10.19
N LEU A 81 2.16 -11.37 -10.87
CA LEU A 81 1.02 -12.06 -10.26
C LEU A 81 1.50 -13.19 -9.35
N HIS A 82 2.47 -13.96 -9.81
CA HIS A 82 3.08 -15.02 -9.01
C HIS A 82 3.76 -14.43 -7.75
N LEU A 83 4.50 -13.33 -7.90
CA LEU A 83 5.19 -12.65 -6.79
C LEU A 83 4.20 -12.23 -5.70
N ILE A 84 3.11 -11.51 -6.06
CA ILE A 84 2.15 -11.03 -5.07
C ILE A 84 1.36 -12.16 -4.42
N ARG A 85 0.98 -13.19 -5.19
CA ARG A 85 0.23 -14.35 -4.67
C ARG A 85 1.09 -15.18 -3.73
N SER A 86 2.32 -15.49 -4.13
CA SER A 86 3.27 -16.22 -3.30
C SER A 86 3.63 -15.44 -2.03
N PHE A 87 3.82 -14.12 -2.14
CA PHE A 87 4.03 -13.27 -0.98
C PHE A 87 2.85 -13.32 0.00
N ASN A 88 1.61 -13.13 -0.50
CA ASN A 88 0.42 -13.13 0.35
C ASN A 88 0.13 -14.49 0.99
N ARG A 89 0.40 -15.60 0.29
CA ARG A 89 0.10 -16.97 0.76
C ARG A 89 1.18 -17.53 1.68
N LYS A 90 2.47 -17.23 1.43
CA LYS A 90 3.60 -17.89 2.11
C LYS A 90 4.38 -16.94 3.01
N ILE A 91 4.78 -15.79 2.49
CA ILE A 91 5.73 -14.89 3.16
C ILE A 91 5.02 -14.05 4.22
N LYS A 92 3.91 -13.40 3.85
CA LYS A 92 3.16 -12.52 4.75
C LYS A 92 2.70 -13.22 6.04
N PRO A 93 2.13 -14.45 6.01
CA PRO A 93 1.76 -15.16 7.24
C PRO A 93 2.97 -15.44 8.15
N ALA A 94 4.12 -15.82 7.58
CA ALA A 94 5.35 -16.07 8.34
C ALA A 94 5.92 -14.79 8.99
N ILE A 95 5.88 -13.65 8.29
CA ILE A 95 6.26 -12.36 8.89
C ILE A 95 5.25 -11.98 9.99
N LYS A 96 3.95 -12.19 9.75
CA LYS A 96 2.91 -11.85 10.71
C LYS A 96 3.01 -12.68 11.99
N SER A 97 3.33 -13.97 11.91
CA SER A 97 3.53 -14.81 13.10
C SER A 97 4.69 -14.33 13.96
N PHE A 98 5.77 -13.85 13.33
CA PHE A 98 6.90 -13.23 14.05
C PHE A 98 6.51 -11.92 14.74
N TYR A 99 5.67 -11.09 14.11
CA TYR A 99 5.26 -9.77 14.63
C TYR A 99 3.98 -9.78 15.50
N ALA A 100 3.26 -10.91 15.59
CA ALA A 100 1.99 -10.98 16.33
C ALA A 100 2.15 -10.64 17.83
N GLN A 101 3.35 -10.76 18.37
CA GLN A 101 3.69 -10.41 19.76
C GLN A 101 3.99 -8.92 19.98
N LEU A 102 4.08 -8.12 18.91
CA LEU A 102 4.47 -6.70 18.95
C LEU A 102 3.29 -5.74 18.71
N GLU A 103 2.05 -6.23 18.61
CA GLU A 103 0.86 -5.37 18.59
C GLU A 103 0.66 -4.72 19.98
N GLY A 104 1.36 -3.62 20.23
CA GLY A 104 1.18 -2.80 21.42
C GLY A 104 -0.21 -2.15 21.47
N GLU A 105 -0.61 -1.68 22.65
CA GLU A 105 -1.89 -1.01 22.86
C GLU A 105 -2.06 0.21 21.93
N LEU A 106 -3.16 0.20 21.18
CA LEU A 106 -3.50 1.26 20.26
C LEU A 106 -3.96 2.50 21.03
N LYS A 107 -3.30 3.65 20.81
CA LYS A 107 -3.67 4.92 21.45
C LYS A 107 -4.63 5.71 20.57
N PHE A 108 -5.36 6.64 21.18
CA PHE A 108 -6.24 7.55 20.46
C PHE A 108 -5.72 8.99 20.57
N CYS A 109 -5.81 9.73 19.47
CA CYS A 109 -5.37 11.12 19.41
C CYS A 109 -6.22 11.99 20.34
N LYS A 110 -5.60 12.73 21.26
CA LYS A 110 -6.34 13.62 22.19
C LYS A 110 -7.07 14.80 21.51
N ILE A 111 -6.80 15.09 20.23
CA ILE A 111 -7.42 16.21 19.50
C ILE A 111 -8.60 15.72 18.64
N CYS A 112 -8.39 14.67 17.85
CA CYS A 112 -9.37 14.24 16.86
C CYS A 112 -9.97 12.85 17.13
N GLY A 113 -9.53 12.15 18.18
CA GLY A 113 -10.02 10.81 18.52
C GLY A 113 -9.60 9.68 17.58
N TYR A 114 -8.86 9.95 16.50
CA TYR A 114 -8.41 8.89 15.58
C TYR A 114 -7.26 8.04 16.17
N PRO A 115 -7.16 6.75 15.78
CA PRO A 115 -6.05 5.88 16.17
C PRO A 115 -4.67 6.40 15.85
N THR A 116 -3.74 6.19 16.78
CA THR A 116 -2.34 6.60 16.65
C THR A 116 -1.44 5.82 17.62
N ASN A 117 -0.15 5.76 17.33
CA ASN A 117 0.85 5.20 18.25
C ASN A 117 1.44 6.27 19.20
N ALA A 118 1.01 7.53 19.07
CA ALA A 118 1.51 8.68 19.83
C ALA A 118 0.38 9.41 20.58
N THR A 119 0.69 10.44 21.37
CA THR A 119 -0.33 11.26 22.06
C THR A 119 -1.21 12.06 21.08
N TYR A 120 -0.61 12.50 19.97
CA TYR A 120 -1.26 13.23 18.89
C TYR A 120 -0.94 12.55 17.55
N CYS A 121 -1.95 12.35 16.69
CA CYS A 121 -1.75 11.69 15.41
C CYS A 121 -0.82 12.52 14.49
N ALA A 122 -0.17 11.84 13.53
CA ALA A 122 0.75 12.49 12.60
C ALA A 122 0.11 13.67 11.85
N PHE A 123 -1.17 13.54 11.47
CA PHE A 123 -1.92 14.61 10.81
C PHE A 123 -2.10 15.84 11.71
N CYS A 124 -2.55 15.67 12.96
CA CYS A 124 -2.71 16.80 13.88
C CYS A 124 -1.37 17.47 14.23
N ARG A 125 -0.30 16.70 14.37
CA ARG A 125 1.05 17.25 14.59
C ARG A 125 1.52 18.09 13.41
N LEU A 126 1.27 17.64 12.18
CA LEU A 126 1.59 18.39 10.97
C LEU A 126 0.77 19.69 10.90
N LYS A 127 -0.55 19.59 11.13
CA LYS A 127 -1.46 20.75 11.10
C LYS A 127 -1.00 21.85 12.05
N ARG A 128 -0.63 21.53 13.30
CA ARG A 128 -0.12 22.49 14.31
C ARG A 128 1.24 23.11 13.98
N ARG A 129 2.00 22.53 13.05
CA ARG A 129 3.31 23.09 12.64
C ARG A 129 3.17 24.08 11.50
N ILE A 130 2.09 23.98 10.73
CA ILE A 130 1.86 24.76 9.52
C ILE A 130 0.81 25.86 9.77
N LEU A 131 -0.19 25.57 10.60
CA LEU A 131 -1.20 26.51 11.11
C LEU A 131 -0.86 26.89 12.55
#